data_AF-A0A1M7GG75-F1
#
_entry.id   AF-A0A1M7GG75-F1
#
_cell.length_a   1.000
_cell.length_b   1.000
_cell.length_c   1.000
_cell.angle_alpha   90.00
_cell.angle_beta   90.00
_cell.angle_gamma   90.00
#
_symmetry.space_group_name_H-M   'P 1'
#
loop_
_entity.id
_entity.type
_entity.pdbx_description
1 polymer ?
#
loop_
_entity_poly.entity_id
_entity_poly.type
_entity_poly.pdbx_seq_one_letter_code
_entity_poly.pdbx_strand_id
1 'polypeptide(L)'
;MFLRIILAATLLSLLGCSDFIHPVKSTPEPTEYSFNYWLLQKVYLYEDELTDLSPNGDSDSIKPQLYDLLKDPFTTYVPPTKSEERATAINTSLVVGGDVGMRYFYNENLDYPIIITRVYPKSPAGRAGVPRYGRIISANGIDLSGEAKKVKAVYDSVLSYSKNIDLVVAQNNDTNLYKLEKETVYAPTVFVDTVDSKTAKNSSGIIFITIEGFKPTTANQDSGTYGELKAYLDSTGSDKRIRVLDLRGNPGGHVNQCLAAADLFVKQGTLSTRRQRSLDADGETKYTVSSIKAKAGDPGESGKYIIYANGGSASCAEIFIAAVTETTDIPFVGKKTYGKGIGQTNYFTYAGGLATITNFEFLTPKGNSYHKKGIYPKYECDNVADQDCAIQYANKIYGSKSSKQENALTKPSYEFVYYNKDNAISEFEGGSIIWENSSHYLDAFKKSQH
;
A
#
# COMPACT_ATOMS: atom_id res chain seq x y z
N MET A 1 16.57 -0.01 85.53
CA MET A 1 15.18 0.39 85.85
C MET A 1 14.98 1.81 85.27
N PHE A 2 13.79 2.16 84.75
CA PHE A 2 13.53 3.35 83.90
C PHE A 2 14.02 3.34 82.44
N LEU A 3 13.53 2.39 81.62
CA LEU A 3 13.40 2.60 80.16
C LEU A 3 12.39 1.64 79.49
N ARG A 4 11.16 1.50 80.02
CA ARG A 4 10.16 0.54 79.46
C ARG A 4 8.66 0.94 79.49
N ILE A 5 8.28 2.18 79.81
CA ILE A 5 6.85 2.53 80.00
C ILE A 5 6.29 3.55 78.98
N ILE A 6 7.12 4.32 78.27
CA ILE A 6 6.62 5.41 77.40
C ILE A 6 6.32 4.97 75.94
N LEU A 7 6.81 3.81 75.48
CA LEU A 7 6.56 3.32 74.11
C LEU A 7 5.24 2.55 73.92
N ALA A 8 4.44 2.37 74.97
CA ALA A 8 3.20 1.58 74.93
C ALA A 8 1.92 2.41 74.68
N ALA A 9 1.99 3.75 74.82
CA ALA A 9 0.83 4.62 74.74
C ALA A 9 0.62 5.30 73.36
N THR A 10 1.62 5.28 72.49
CA THR A 10 1.56 5.89 71.14
C THR A 10 1.49 4.89 69.99
N LEU A 11 1.49 3.58 70.28
CA LEU A 11 1.23 2.52 69.29
C LEU A 11 -0.24 2.04 69.29
N LEU A 12 -1.08 2.53 70.21
CA LEU A 12 -2.46 2.06 70.40
C LEU A 12 -3.53 3.05 69.90
N SER A 13 -3.14 4.04 69.10
CA SER A 13 -4.05 5.02 68.46
C SER A 13 -4.08 4.93 66.92
N LEU A 14 -3.47 3.90 66.33
CA LEU A 14 -3.51 3.61 64.89
C LEU A 14 -4.33 2.36 64.53
N LEU A 15 -4.99 1.72 65.50
CA LEU A 15 -5.93 0.61 65.30
C LEU A 15 -7.38 1.13 65.26
N GLY A 16 -7.63 2.13 64.42
CA GLY A 16 -8.87 2.91 64.42
C GLY A 16 -9.31 3.43 63.06
N CYS A 17 -9.08 2.66 61.99
CA CYS A 17 -9.73 2.75 60.67
C CYS A 17 -9.23 1.58 59.79
N SER A 18 -9.62 0.35 60.14
CA SER A 18 -9.30 -0.86 59.34
C SER A 18 -10.55 -1.49 58.72
N ASP A 19 -11.55 -0.66 58.42
CA ASP A 19 -12.68 -0.98 57.54
C ASP A 19 -12.59 -0.08 56.31
N PHE A 20 -12.93 -0.63 55.14
CA PHE A 20 -12.87 0.03 53.81
C PHE A 20 -11.48 0.34 53.23
N ILE A 21 -10.63 -0.69 53.14
CA ILE A 21 -10.02 -0.99 51.84
C ILE A 21 -10.54 -2.36 51.40
N HIS A 22 -11.72 -2.37 50.78
CA HIS A 22 -11.98 -3.44 49.82
C HIS A 22 -10.89 -3.32 48.75
N PRO A 23 -10.20 -4.41 48.35
CA PRO A 23 -9.50 -4.37 47.09
C PRO A 23 -10.56 -4.03 46.05
N VAL A 24 -10.40 -2.88 45.38
CA VAL A 24 -11.18 -2.59 44.18
C VAL A 24 -10.96 -3.80 43.30
N LYS A 25 -12.00 -4.61 43.08
CA LYS A 25 -11.93 -5.70 42.11
C LYS A 25 -11.55 -5.01 40.82
N SER A 26 -10.31 -5.21 40.37
CA SER A 26 -9.89 -4.79 39.03
C SER A 26 -10.96 -5.34 38.09
N THR A 27 -11.68 -4.44 37.42
CA THR A 27 -12.69 -4.83 36.44
C THR A 27 -12.01 -5.83 35.52
N PRO A 28 -12.48 -7.09 35.41
CA PRO A 28 -11.80 -8.08 34.60
C PRO A 28 -11.61 -7.49 33.21
N GLU A 29 -10.39 -7.61 32.65
CA GLU A 29 -10.16 -7.15 31.28
C GLU A 29 -11.20 -7.84 30.38
N PRO A 30 -11.83 -7.09 29.45
CA PRO A 30 -12.90 -7.62 28.63
C PRO A 30 -12.42 -8.84 27.85
N THR A 31 -13.33 -9.73 27.45
CA THR A 31 -12.96 -10.80 26.52
C THR A 31 -12.69 -10.22 25.14
N GLU A 32 -11.78 -10.82 24.38
CA GLU A 32 -11.41 -10.43 23.02
C GLU A 32 -12.64 -10.39 22.12
N TYR A 33 -13.60 -11.30 22.32
CA TYR A 33 -14.94 -11.21 21.74
C TYR A 33 -15.67 -9.90 22.09
N SER A 34 -15.86 -9.61 23.39
CA SER A 34 -16.61 -8.45 23.85
C SER A 34 -15.97 -7.11 23.43
N PHE A 35 -14.64 -7.05 23.36
CA PHE A 35 -13.91 -5.89 22.84
C PHE A 35 -14.16 -5.68 21.34
N ASN A 36 -14.08 -6.74 20.53
CA ASN A 36 -14.37 -6.66 19.10
C ASN A 36 -15.84 -6.31 18.81
N TYR A 37 -16.78 -6.88 19.57
CA TYR A 37 -18.21 -6.53 19.48
C TYR A 37 -18.44 -5.04 19.77
N TRP A 38 -17.92 -4.53 20.90
CA TRP A 38 -18.01 -3.12 21.26
C TRP A 38 -17.39 -2.20 20.20
N LEU A 39 -16.22 -2.59 19.68
CA LEU A 39 -15.50 -1.78 18.70
C LEU A 39 -16.33 -1.64 17.41
N LEU A 40 -16.95 -2.72 16.93
CA LEU A 40 -17.90 -2.67 15.81
C LEU A 40 -19.05 -1.69 16.12
N GLN A 41 -19.73 -1.83 17.26
CA GLN A 41 -20.85 -0.94 17.65
C GLN A 41 -20.45 0.55 17.66
N LYS A 42 -19.25 0.86 18.16
CA LYS A 42 -18.80 2.25 18.31
C LYS A 42 -18.29 2.87 17.01
N VAL A 43 -17.54 2.14 16.16
CA VAL A 43 -16.82 2.75 15.00
C VAL A 43 -17.23 2.23 13.62
N TYR A 44 -17.95 1.11 13.48
CA TYR A 44 -18.35 0.60 12.16
C TYR A 44 -19.37 1.52 11.48
N LEU A 45 -19.17 1.78 10.19
CA LEU A 45 -19.94 2.78 9.44
C LEU A 45 -21.40 2.36 9.19
N TYR A 46 -21.69 1.05 9.15
CA TYR A 46 -23.00 0.49 8.81
C TYR A 46 -23.67 -0.16 10.02
N GLU A 47 -24.07 0.66 11.00
CA GLU A 47 -24.68 0.20 12.26
C GLU A 47 -25.93 -0.68 12.08
N ASP A 48 -26.71 -0.45 11.03
CA ASP A 48 -27.88 -1.28 10.66
C ASP A 48 -27.53 -2.76 10.38
N GLU A 49 -26.26 -3.10 10.12
CA GLU A 49 -25.82 -4.50 9.96
C GLU A 49 -25.44 -5.18 11.28
N LEU A 50 -25.39 -4.43 12.39
CA LEU A 50 -24.97 -4.95 13.70
C LEU A 50 -26.13 -5.47 14.57
N THR A 51 -27.39 -5.33 14.13
CA THR A 51 -28.59 -5.63 14.93
C THR A 51 -28.70 -7.08 15.35
N ASP A 52 -28.18 -7.99 14.53
CA ASP A 52 -28.31 -9.44 14.70
C ASP A 52 -27.06 -10.06 15.36
N LEU A 53 -26.05 -9.25 15.72
CA LEU A 53 -24.83 -9.72 16.38
C LEU A 53 -25.08 -9.99 17.87
N SER A 54 -24.63 -11.15 18.34
CA SER A 54 -24.70 -11.49 19.77
C SER A 54 -23.70 -10.64 20.57
N PRO A 55 -24.08 -10.06 21.73
CA PRO A 55 -23.14 -9.40 22.63
C PRO A 55 -22.24 -10.41 23.38
N ASN A 56 -22.60 -11.71 23.36
CA ASN A 56 -21.85 -12.79 24.00
C ASN A 56 -21.39 -13.83 22.97
N GLY A 57 -20.15 -14.28 23.06
CA GLY A 57 -19.61 -15.31 22.18
C GLY A 57 -18.18 -15.71 22.55
N ASP A 58 -17.63 -16.61 21.76
CA ASP A 58 -16.33 -17.24 21.99
C ASP A 58 -15.16 -16.43 21.36
N SER A 59 -14.13 -16.14 22.17
CA SER A 59 -12.91 -15.45 21.73
C SER A 59 -12.09 -16.25 20.71
N ASP A 60 -12.15 -17.58 20.72
CA ASP A 60 -11.41 -18.41 19.74
C ASP A 60 -12.10 -18.40 18.35
N SER A 61 -13.36 -17.97 18.28
CA SER A 61 -14.22 -18.03 17.10
C SER A 61 -14.77 -16.66 16.66
N ILE A 62 -14.06 -15.56 16.94
CA ILE A 62 -14.52 -14.17 16.69
C ILE A 62 -14.90 -13.90 15.24
N LYS A 63 -14.06 -14.30 14.29
CA LYS A 63 -14.27 -14.01 12.86
C LYS A 63 -15.61 -14.55 12.34
N PRO A 64 -15.97 -15.84 12.52
CA PRO A 64 -17.28 -16.35 12.08
C PRO A 64 -18.47 -15.85 12.91
N GLN A 65 -18.28 -15.41 14.16
CA GLN A 65 -19.39 -14.93 15.02
C GLN A 65 -19.69 -13.43 14.91
N LEU A 66 -18.76 -12.61 14.42
CA LEU A 66 -18.92 -11.14 14.32
C LEU A 66 -18.66 -10.62 12.90
N TYR A 67 -17.53 -10.97 12.30
CA TYR A 67 -17.05 -10.31 11.08
C TYR A 67 -17.63 -10.93 9.80
N ASP A 68 -17.76 -12.26 9.72
CA ASP A 68 -18.28 -12.95 8.53
C ASP A 68 -19.81 -12.85 8.37
N LEU A 69 -20.48 -12.23 9.34
CA LEU A 69 -21.92 -11.93 9.31
C LEU A 69 -22.21 -10.56 8.66
N LEU A 70 -21.20 -9.70 8.53
CA LEU A 70 -21.32 -8.37 7.91
C LEU A 70 -21.43 -8.47 6.39
N LYS A 71 -22.13 -7.52 5.75
CA LYS A 71 -22.21 -7.46 4.28
C LYS A 71 -21.06 -6.68 3.67
N ASP A 72 -20.28 -5.97 4.48
CA ASP A 72 -19.02 -5.34 4.09
C ASP A 72 -17.86 -6.36 4.08
N PRO A 73 -17.33 -6.76 2.91
CA PRO A 73 -16.21 -7.69 2.82
C PRO A 73 -14.86 -7.07 3.22
N PHE A 74 -14.81 -5.77 3.54
CA PHE A 74 -13.58 -5.09 3.93
C PHE A 74 -13.38 -5.01 5.45
N THR A 75 -14.42 -5.23 6.24
CA THR A 75 -14.32 -5.30 7.71
C THR A 75 -13.94 -6.71 8.13
N THR A 76 -12.77 -6.88 8.73
CA THR A 76 -12.16 -8.19 8.99
C THR A 76 -11.37 -8.21 10.30
N TYR A 77 -11.17 -9.41 10.85
CA TYR A 77 -10.34 -9.65 12.03
C TYR A 77 -9.22 -10.65 11.72
N VAL A 78 -8.03 -10.39 12.26
CA VAL A 78 -6.88 -11.30 12.22
C VAL A 78 -6.43 -11.59 13.66
N PRO A 79 -6.33 -12.86 14.08
CA PRO A 79 -5.96 -13.22 15.44
C PRO A 79 -4.51 -12.81 15.79
N PRO A 80 -4.16 -12.73 17.09
CA PRO A 80 -2.83 -12.27 17.54
C PRO A 80 -1.65 -13.00 16.88
N THR A 81 -1.81 -14.28 16.56
CA THR A 81 -0.77 -15.11 15.93
C THR A 81 -0.40 -14.70 14.50
N LYS A 82 -1.14 -13.76 13.88
CA LYS A 82 -0.91 -13.28 12.50
C LYS A 82 -1.07 -11.76 12.33
N SER A 83 -1.32 -11.02 13.40
CA SER A 83 -1.60 -9.58 13.35
C SER A 83 -0.39 -8.77 12.88
N GLU A 84 0.81 -9.08 13.38
CA GLU A 84 2.06 -8.42 13.00
C GLU A 84 2.44 -8.67 11.54
N GLU A 85 2.30 -9.90 11.05
CA GLU A 85 2.49 -10.25 9.64
C GLU A 85 1.51 -9.46 8.76
N ARG A 86 0.24 -9.39 9.15
CA ARG A 86 -0.79 -8.63 8.44
C ARG A 86 -0.49 -7.14 8.43
N ALA A 87 -0.12 -6.56 9.57
CA ALA A 87 0.24 -5.14 9.67
C ALA A 87 1.47 -4.81 8.81
N THR A 88 2.48 -5.69 8.83
CA THR A 88 3.68 -5.59 7.99
C THR A 88 3.31 -5.64 6.50
N ALA A 89 2.47 -6.58 6.08
CA ALA A 89 1.99 -6.69 4.70
C ALA A 89 1.07 -5.53 4.27
N ILE A 90 0.45 -4.79 5.19
CA ILE A 90 -0.35 -3.59 4.89
C ILE A 90 0.56 -2.36 4.71
N ASN A 91 1.44 -2.08 5.68
CA ASN A 91 2.22 -0.84 5.74
C ASN A 91 3.48 -0.89 4.87
N THR A 92 4.10 -2.05 4.83
CA THR A 92 5.31 -2.29 4.03
C THR A 92 4.93 -3.02 2.75
N SER A 93 5.91 -3.15 1.88
CA SER A 93 5.87 -4.11 0.79
C SER A 93 6.90 -5.25 0.98
N LEU A 94 7.18 -5.66 2.23
CA LEU A 94 8.18 -6.67 2.61
C LEU A 94 8.16 -7.95 1.76
N VAL A 95 9.27 -8.30 1.10
CA VAL A 95 9.48 -9.71 0.68
C VAL A 95 9.80 -10.55 1.91
N VAL A 96 8.78 -11.25 2.39
CA VAL A 96 8.92 -12.25 3.44
C VAL A 96 9.88 -13.35 2.97
N GLY A 97 10.85 -13.71 3.81
CA GLY A 97 11.87 -14.73 3.52
C GLY A 97 13.10 -14.23 2.76
N GLY A 98 13.15 -12.95 2.37
CA GLY A 98 14.29 -12.35 1.69
C GLY A 98 14.43 -12.74 0.20
N ASP A 99 15.10 -11.89 -0.57
CA ASP A 99 15.19 -12.00 -2.02
C ASP A 99 16.55 -11.52 -2.56
N VAL A 100 16.77 -11.72 -3.86
CA VAL A 100 17.87 -11.10 -4.63
C VAL A 100 17.47 -9.75 -5.23
N GLY A 101 16.19 -9.38 -5.16
CA GLY A 101 15.65 -8.11 -5.58
C GLY A 101 15.50 -7.99 -7.09
N MET A 102 14.71 -8.91 -7.63
CA MET A 102 14.30 -8.92 -9.03
C MET A 102 12.88 -9.43 -9.16
N ARG A 103 12.26 -9.18 -10.31
CA ARG A 103 11.31 -10.17 -10.82
C ARG A 103 11.42 -10.32 -12.31
N TYR A 104 10.73 -11.35 -12.74
CA TYR A 104 10.76 -11.93 -14.04
C TYR A 104 9.32 -12.08 -14.54
N PHE A 105 9.18 -12.30 -15.84
CA PHE A 105 8.04 -12.98 -16.43
C PHE A 105 8.55 -14.26 -17.09
N TYR A 106 7.65 -15.18 -17.39
CA TYR A 106 7.96 -16.35 -18.20
C TYR A 106 7.23 -16.24 -19.54
N ASN A 107 7.91 -16.58 -20.63
CA ASN A 107 7.32 -16.66 -21.96
C ASN A 107 7.42 -18.10 -22.46
N GLU A 108 6.28 -18.76 -22.67
CA GLU A 108 6.23 -20.18 -23.09
C GLU A 108 6.81 -20.43 -24.50
N ASN A 109 7.02 -19.37 -25.29
CA ASN A 109 7.51 -19.44 -26.68
C ASN A 109 9.03 -19.25 -26.82
N LEU A 110 9.79 -19.29 -25.72
CA LEU A 110 11.24 -19.09 -25.73
C LEU A 110 11.96 -20.28 -25.09
N ASP A 111 13.05 -20.72 -25.72
CA ASP A 111 13.89 -21.82 -25.23
C ASP A 111 14.37 -21.59 -23.80
N TYR A 112 14.69 -20.33 -23.45
CA TYR A 112 14.96 -19.85 -22.10
C TYR A 112 13.82 -18.90 -21.70
N PRO A 113 12.81 -19.40 -20.98
CA PRO A 113 11.53 -18.71 -20.82
C PRO A 113 11.57 -17.59 -19.79
N ILE A 114 12.49 -17.64 -18.82
CA ILE A 114 12.56 -16.69 -17.70
C ILE A 114 13.29 -15.41 -18.13
N ILE A 115 12.55 -14.30 -18.20
CA ILE A 115 13.09 -12.97 -18.55
C ILE A 115 12.93 -12.00 -17.39
N ILE A 116 14.01 -11.32 -17.01
CA ILE A 116 14.05 -10.35 -15.92
C ILE A 116 13.27 -9.08 -16.34
N THR A 117 12.09 -8.83 -15.77
CA THR A 117 11.27 -7.63 -16.06
C THR A 117 11.71 -6.42 -15.25
N ARG A 118 12.28 -6.63 -14.05
CA ARG A 118 12.64 -5.60 -13.08
C ARG A 118 13.87 -6.03 -12.29
N VAL A 119 14.83 -5.14 -12.13
CA VAL A 119 15.92 -5.23 -11.15
C VAL A 119 15.77 -4.07 -10.18
N TYR A 120 16.04 -4.31 -8.91
CA TYR A 120 15.62 -3.39 -7.84
C TYR A 120 16.85 -2.56 -7.42
N PRO A 121 16.78 -1.21 -7.40
CA PRO A 121 17.91 -0.40 -6.97
C PRO A 121 18.37 -0.81 -5.56
N LYS A 122 19.69 -0.78 -5.32
CA LYS A 122 20.35 -1.16 -4.05
C LYS A 122 20.24 -2.64 -3.61
N SER A 123 19.39 -3.48 -4.22
CA SER A 123 19.27 -4.92 -3.89
C SER A 123 20.51 -5.74 -4.30
N PRO A 124 20.63 -7.04 -3.94
CA PRO A 124 21.76 -7.88 -4.37
C PRO A 124 21.96 -7.90 -5.90
N ALA A 125 20.89 -8.12 -6.66
CA ALA A 125 20.92 -8.09 -8.12
C ALA A 125 21.19 -6.69 -8.68
N GLY A 126 20.68 -5.64 -8.02
CA GLY A 126 20.97 -4.24 -8.38
C GLY A 126 22.45 -3.90 -8.19
N ARG A 127 23.06 -4.30 -7.08
CA ARG A 127 24.49 -4.09 -6.78
C ARG A 127 25.41 -4.91 -7.68
N ALA A 128 25.00 -6.14 -8.04
CA ALA A 128 25.72 -7.00 -8.96
C ALA A 128 25.57 -6.56 -10.45
N GLY A 129 24.75 -5.55 -10.75
CA GLY A 129 24.55 -5.08 -12.12
C GLY A 129 23.82 -6.08 -13.02
N VAL A 130 22.93 -6.90 -12.46
CA VAL A 130 22.12 -7.85 -13.25
C VAL A 130 21.28 -7.08 -14.28
N PRO A 131 21.31 -7.44 -15.57
CA PRO A 131 20.60 -6.68 -16.60
C PRO A 131 19.09 -6.93 -16.58
N ARG A 132 18.34 -5.83 -16.59
CA ARG A 132 16.91 -5.87 -16.93
C ARG A 132 16.75 -6.34 -18.39
N TYR A 133 15.78 -7.21 -18.64
CA TYR A 133 15.53 -7.91 -19.90
C TYR A 133 16.61 -8.91 -20.32
N GLY A 134 17.48 -9.33 -19.40
CA GLY A 134 18.28 -10.54 -19.58
C GLY A 134 17.40 -11.79 -19.50
N ARG A 135 17.75 -12.83 -20.28
CA ARG A 135 17.20 -14.19 -20.14
C ARG A 135 18.03 -14.96 -19.13
N ILE A 136 17.40 -15.62 -18.17
CA ILE A 136 18.12 -16.49 -17.22
C ILE A 136 18.33 -17.85 -17.89
N ILE A 137 19.59 -18.23 -18.06
CA ILE A 137 20.05 -19.44 -18.72
C ILE A 137 20.15 -20.59 -17.72
N SER A 138 20.69 -20.32 -16.54
CA SER A 138 20.76 -21.29 -15.45
C SER A 138 20.74 -20.60 -14.08
N ALA A 139 20.34 -21.34 -13.04
CA ALA A 139 20.39 -20.92 -11.65
C ALA A 139 20.97 -22.03 -10.77
N ASN A 140 21.98 -21.72 -9.96
CA ASN A 140 22.74 -22.68 -9.14
C ASN A 140 23.23 -23.92 -9.93
N GLY A 141 23.65 -23.70 -11.18
CA GLY A 141 24.12 -24.74 -12.09
C GLY A 141 23.02 -25.59 -12.75
N ILE A 142 21.75 -25.37 -12.40
CA ILE A 142 20.61 -26.03 -13.04
C ILE A 142 20.24 -25.25 -14.31
N ASP A 143 20.31 -25.91 -15.46
CA ASP A 143 19.87 -25.37 -16.74
C ASP A 143 18.37 -25.05 -16.72
N LEU A 144 18.01 -23.90 -17.29
CA LEU A 144 16.64 -23.37 -17.32
C LEU A 144 16.11 -23.29 -18.75
N SER A 145 16.45 -24.27 -19.60
CA SER A 145 15.87 -24.42 -20.93
C SER A 145 14.63 -25.33 -20.97
N GLY A 146 13.81 -25.17 -22.01
CA GLY A 146 12.71 -26.09 -22.33
C GLY A 146 11.36 -25.69 -21.75
N GLU A 147 10.59 -26.66 -21.25
CA GLU A 147 9.16 -26.47 -20.94
C GLU A 147 8.93 -25.44 -19.83
N ALA A 148 8.39 -24.28 -20.20
CA ALA A 148 8.37 -23.09 -19.34
C ALA A 148 7.72 -23.26 -17.97
N LYS A 149 6.68 -24.09 -17.83
CA LYS A 149 6.04 -24.36 -16.53
C LYS A 149 6.95 -25.12 -15.57
N LYS A 150 7.70 -26.10 -16.08
CA LYS A 150 8.71 -26.85 -15.31
C LYS A 150 9.89 -25.96 -14.97
N VAL A 151 10.41 -25.23 -15.95
CA VAL A 151 11.51 -24.26 -15.75
C VAL A 151 11.16 -23.22 -14.69
N LYS A 152 9.95 -22.65 -14.73
CA LYS A 152 9.46 -21.71 -13.72
C LYS A 152 9.45 -22.34 -12.32
N ALA A 153 8.89 -23.54 -12.17
CA ALA A 153 8.83 -24.21 -10.88
C ALA A 153 10.23 -24.54 -10.32
N VAL A 154 11.18 -24.92 -11.18
CA VAL A 154 12.59 -25.13 -10.82
C VAL A 154 13.24 -23.82 -10.38
N TYR A 155 13.09 -22.73 -11.15
CA TYR A 155 13.64 -21.42 -10.81
C TYR A 155 13.07 -20.87 -9.49
N ASP A 156 11.76 -20.96 -9.30
CA ASP A 156 11.11 -20.57 -8.04
C ASP A 156 11.62 -21.41 -6.86
N SER A 157 11.80 -22.72 -7.04
CA SER A 157 12.38 -23.61 -6.02
C SER A 157 13.82 -23.21 -5.65
N VAL A 158 14.66 -22.89 -6.65
CA VAL A 158 16.02 -22.39 -6.40
C VAL A 158 15.99 -21.11 -5.56
N LEU A 159 15.13 -20.15 -5.91
CA LEU A 159 14.95 -18.93 -5.11
C LEU A 159 14.40 -19.22 -3.72
N SER A 160 13.39 -20.08 -3.57
CA SER A 160 12.76 -20.35 -2.27
C SER A 160 13.70 -21.03 -1.27
N TYR A 161 14.56 -21.95 -1.71
CA TYR A 161 15.36 -22.79 -0.81
C TYR A 161 16.85 -22.44 -0.73
N SER A 162 17.37 -21.56 -1.59
CA SER A 162 18.80 -21.22 -1.62
C SER A 162 19.05 -19.80 -1.10
N LYS A 163 19.97 -19.64 -0.13
CA LYS A 163 20.45 -18.31 0.30
C LYS A 163 21.37 -17.67 -0.73
N ASN A 164 22.25 -18.48 -1.33
CA ASN A 164 23.18 -18.05 -2.38
C ASN A 164 22.60 -18.47 -3.74
N ILE A 165 22.58 -17.54 -4.69
CA ILE A 165 22.06 -17.71 -6.05
C ILE A 165 23.14 -17.32 -7.05
N ASP A 166 23.67 -18.31 -7.77
CA ASP A 166 24.53 -18.13 -8.95
C ASP A 166 23.63 -18.14 -10.20
N LEU A 167 23.43 -16.98 -10.85
CA LEU A 167 22.63 -16.84 -12.06
C LEU A 167 23.49 -16.64 -13.30
N VAL A 168 23.28 -17.44 -14.34
CA VAL A 168 23.83 -17.16 -15.67
C VAL A 168 22.76 -16.42 -16.47
N VAL A 169 23.07 -15.21 -16.93
CA VAL A 169 22.11 -14.33 -17.63
C VAL A 169 22.68 -13.91 -18.98
N ALA A 170 21.87 -14.06 -20.04
CA ALA A 170 22.21 -13.67 -21.39
C ALA A 170 21.49 -12.38 -21.82
N GLN A 171 22.22 -11.43 -22.39
CA GLN A 171 21.70 -10.19 -22.99
C GLN A 171 22.65 -9.68 -24.08
N ASN A 172 22.11 -9.19 -25.20
CA ASN A 172 22.88 -8.56 -26.29
C ASN A 172 24.05 -9.40 -26.85
N ASN A 173 23.91 -10.73 -26.83
CA ASN A 173 24.93 -11.75 -27.16
C ASN A 173 26.01 -11.98 -26.09
N ASP A 174 26.07 -11.15 -25.03
CA ASP A 174 26.88 -11.44 -23.85
C ASP A 174 26.16 -12.42 -22.93
N THR A 175 26.92 -13.25 -22.21
CA THR A 175 26.40 -14.16 -21.18
C THR A 175 27.31 -14.08 -19.96
N ASN A 176 26.76 -13.67 -18.82
CA ASN A 176 27.52 -13.37 -17.60
C ASN A 176 26.99 -14.15 -16.40
N LEU A 177 27.89 -14.52 -15.49
CA LEU A 177 27.57 -15.13 -14.20
C LEU A 177 27.46 -14.04 -13.13
N TYR A 178 26.34 -14.03 -12.41
CA TYR A 178 26.06 -13.14 -11.29
C TYR A 178 25.94 -13.96 -10.01
N LYS A 179 26.80 -13.70 -9.03
CA LYS A 179 26.75 -14.33 -7.70
C LYS A 179 26.01 -13.41 -6.74
N LEU A 180 24.89 -13.90 -6.22
CA LEU A 180 23.96 -13.13 -5.40
C LEU A 180 23.76 -13.83 -4.06
N GLU A 181 23.63 -13.07 -2.99
CA GLU A 181 23.20 -13.56 -1.68
C GLU A 181 21.87 -12.90 -1.32
N LYS A 182 20.91 -13.69 -0.85
CA LYS A 182 19.62 -13.18 -0.39
C LYS A 182 19.77 -12.32 0.86
N GLU A 183 19.08 -11.20 0.85
CA GLU A 183 18.93 -10.32 2.01
C GLU A 183 17.45 -9.95 2.21
N THR A 184 17.15 -9.23 3.28
CA THR A 184 15.86 -8.56 3.39
C THR A 184 15.82 -7.46 2.34
N VAL A 185 15.21 -7.74 1.19
CA VAL A 185 15.13 -6.78 0.09
C VAL A 185 13.92 -5.90 0.28
N TYR A 186 14.20 -4.63 0.05
CA TYR A 186 13.36 -3.45 0.10
C TYR A 186 13.34 -2.90 -1.34
N ALA A 187 12.17 -2.73 -1.98
CA ALA A 187 12.03 -2.47 -3.42
C ALA A 187 10.94 -1.42 -3.80
N PRO A 188 10.86 -0.99 -5.08
CA PRO A 188 9.93 0.09 -5.43
C PRO A 188 8.45 -0.29 -5.50
N THR A 189 7.56 0.67 -5.29
CA THR A 189 6.15 0.64 -5.75
C THR A 189 5.93 1.47 -7.02
N VAL A 190 6.87 2.37 -7.33
CA VAL A 190 6.87 3.22 -8.53
C VAL A 190 7.89 2.72 -9.55
N PHE A 191 7.49 2.71 -10.81
CA PHE A 191 8.29 2.24 -11.94
C PHE A 191 8.30 3.21 -13.09
N VAL A 192 9.47 3.34 -13.72
CA VAL A 192 9.64 4.20 -14.88
C VAL A 192 10.07 3.38 -16.08
N ASP A 193 9.36 3.60 -17.17
CA ASP A 193 9.56 2.97 -18.47
C ASP A 193 9.44 4.04 -19.57
N THR A 194 10.28 3.98 -20.60
CA THR A 194 10.13 4.82 -21.80
C THR A 194 9.70 3.95 -22.98
N VAL A 195 8.78 4.46 -23.80
CA VAL A 195 8.33 3.84 -25.07
C VAL A 195 9.40 4.06 -26.15
N ASP A 196 9.83 2.99 -26.80
CA ASP A 196 10.86 3.03 -27.85
C ASP A 196 10.28 3.49 -29.21
N SER A 197 11.15 4.08 -30.05
CA SER A 197 10.81 4.52 -31.40
C SER A 197 10.57 3.36 -32.38
N LYS A 198 11.16 2.19 -32.13
CA LYS A 198 11.02 0.98 -32.97
C LYS A 198 9.64 0.35 -32.87
N THR A 199 8.96 0.54 -31.75
CA THR A 199 7.77 -0.23 -31.37
C THR A 199 6.50 0.59 -31.56
N ALA A 200 6.56 1.90 -31.30
CA ALA A 200 5.47 2.83 -31.57
C ALA A 200 5.92 3.92 -32.55
N LYS A 201 5.71 3.68 -33.85
CA LYS A 201 5.94 4.68 -34.91
C LYS A 201 5.22 5.99 -34.52
N ASN A 202 5.95 7.10 -34.55
CA ASN A 202 5.49 8.45 -34.14
C ASN A 202 5.17 8.65 -32.64
N SER A 203 5.54 7.73 -31.73
CA SER A 203 5.27 7.85 -30.27
C SER A 203 6.50 7.63 -29.37
N SER A 204 7.71 7.75 -29.95
CA SER A 204 8.98 7.60 -29.23
C SER A 204 9.10 8.58 -28.06
N GLY A 205 9.50 8.09 -26.89
CA GLY A 205 9.90 8.93 -25.76
C GLY A 205 8.80 9.21 -24.72
N ILE A 206 7.55 8.76 -24.92
CA ILE A 206 6.53 8.79 -23.85
C ILE A 206 7.04 7.97 -22.65
N ILE A 207 6.88 8.52 -21.45
CA ILE A 207 7.31 7.90 -20.20
C ILE A 207 6.08 7.32 -19.50
N PHE A 208 6.09 6.04 -19.16
CA PHE A 208 5.16 5.43 -18.24
C PHE A 208 5.76 5.46 -16.83
N ILE A 209 4.99 6.01 -15.89
CA ILE A 209 5.26 6.02 -14.45
C ILE A 209 4.20 5.12 -13.83
N THR A 210 4.48 3.83 -13.70
CA THR A 210 3.54 2.88 -13.10
C THR A 210 3.60 3.01 -11.58
N ILE A 211 2.45 3.19 -10.93
CA ILE A 211 2.31 3.24 -9.48
C ILE A 211 1.43 2.05 -9.10
N GLU A 212 2.01 1.03 -8.47
CA GLU A 212 1.33 -0.28 -8.33
C GLU A 212 0.63 -0.48 -6.97
N GLY A 213 0.93 0.38 -6.00
CA GLY A 213 0.25 0.45 -4.71
C GLY A 213 0.74 1.67 -3.93
N PHE A 214 0.05 2.01 -2.84
CA PHE A 214 0.44 3.12 -1.96
C PHE A 214 0.85 2.59 -0.59
N LYS A 215 2.14 2.67 -0.29
CA LYS A 215 2.76 2.02 0.87
C LYS A 215 3.62 3.05 1.62
N PRO A 216 3.48 3.18 2.95
CA PRO A 216 4.36 4.02 3.76
C PRO A 216 5.84 3.68 3.62
N THR A 217 6.14 2.41 3.35
CA THR A 217 7.42 1.78 3.70
C THR A 217 7.90 1.00 2.44
N THR A 218 8.51 1.69 1.45
CA THR A 218 8.95 1.23 0.07
C THR A 218 10.44 1.54 -0.27
N ALA A 219 11.01 1.31 -1.47
CA ALA A 219 12.47 1.46 -1.69
C ALA A 219 13.03 2.88 -1.71
N ASN A 220 12.18 3.91 -1.82
CA ASN A 220 12.54 5.27 -1.35
C ASN A 220 11.98 5.61 0.04
N GLN A 221 11.77 4.54 0.77
CA GLN A 221 12.12 4.42 2.15
C GLN A 221 10.86 4.69 3.01
N ASP A 222 10.85 5.33 4.18
CA ASP A 222 9.56 5.69 4.84
C ASP A 222 9.00 7.02 4.37
N SER A 223 9.66 7.60 3.37
CA SER A 223 8.98 8.46 2.40
C SER A 223 8.01 7.66 1.51
N GLY A 224 8.20 6.33 1.38
CA GLY A 224 7.26 5.42 0.73
C GLY A 224 7.04 5.65 -0.76
N THR A 225 5.89 5.19 -1.26
CA THR A 225 5.44 5.40 -2.66
C THR A 225 5.51 6.87 -3.09
N TYR A 226 5.09 7.78 -2.20
CA TYR A 226 5.21 9.23 -2.39
C TYR A 226 6.66 9.64 -2.62
N GLY A 227 7.57 9.19 -1.75
CA GLY A 227 8.99 9.48 -1.85
C GLY A 227 9.63 8.97 -3.14
N GLU A 228 9.22 7.80 -3.62
CA GLU A 228 9.71 7.26 -4.91
C GLU A 228 9.25 8.10 -6.09
N LEU A 229 7.96 8.45 -6.10
CA LEU A 229 7.38 9.28 -7.14
C LEU A 229 8.02 10.67 -7.13
N LYS A 230 8.16 11.28 -5.95
CA LYS A 230 8.79 12.59 -5.79
C LYS A 230 10.25 12.58 -6.24
N ALA A 231 11.07 11.62 -5.79
CA ALA A 231 12.47 11.53 -6.19
C ALA A 231 12.64 11.38 -7.71
N TYR A 232 11.74 10.64 -8.37
CA TYR A 232 11.73 10.59 -9.83
C TYR A 232 11.34 11.93 -10.48
N LEU A 233 10.32 12.61 -9.98
CA LEU A 233 9.89 13.90 -10.52
C LEU A 233 10.93 15.01 -10.30
N ASP A 234 11.54 15.06 -9.11
CA ASP A 234 12.63 15.99 -8.77
C ASP A 234 13.82 15.80 -9.73
N SER A 235 14.27 14.56 -9.93
CA SER A 235 15.38 14.23 -10.84
C SER A 235 15.08 14.45 -12.32
N THR A 236 13.81 14.68 -12.70
CA THR A 236 13.38 14.84 -14.10
C THR A 236 12.58 16.12 -14.37
N GLY A 237 12.63 17.13 -13.49
CA GLY A 237 11.86 18.37 -13.65
C GLY A 237 12.17 19.17 -14.93
N SER A 238 13.38 19.02 -15.47
CA SER A 238 13.80 19.61 -16.76
C SER A 238 13.24 18.88 -17.99
N ASP A 239 12.95 17.58 -17.88
CA ASP A 239 12.44 16.75 -18.97
C ASP A 239 10.97 17.10 -19.28
N LYS A 240 10.69 17.41 -20.55
CA LYS A 240 9.38 17.87 -21.05
C LYS A 240 8.65 16.83 -21.91
N ARG A 241 9.10 15.57 -21.90
CA ARG A 241 8.40 14.44 -22.52
C ARG A 241 7.04 14.20 -21.83
N ILE A 242 6.12 13.59 -22.56
CA ILE A 242 4.79 13.27 -22.05
C ILE A 242 4.90 12.09 -21.08
N ARG A 243 4.20 12.17 -19.94
CA ARG A 243 4.19 11.18 -18.87
C ARG A 243 2.79 10.56 -18.74
N VAL A 244 2.74 9.25 -18.59
CA VAL A 244 1.54 8.47 -18.28
C VAL A 244 1.68 7.99 -16.86
N LEU A 245 0.81 8.44 -15.96
CA LEU A 245 0.69 7.92 -14.61
C LEU A 245 -0.17 6.65 -14.71
N ASP A 246 0.47 5.48 -14.73
CA ASP A 246 -0.22 4.19 -14.91
C ASP A 246 -0.57 3.60 -13.54
N LEU A 247 -1.84 3.74 -13.15
CA LEU A 247 -2.43 3.19 -11.91
C LEU A 247 -3.30 1.95 -12.21
N ARG A 248 -3.22 1.35 -13.40
CA ARG A 248 -4.00 0.15 -13.74
C ARG A 248 -3.66 -0.98 -12.78
N GLY A 249 -4.69 -1.62 -12.25
CA GLY A 249 -4.51 -2.73 -11.30
C GLY A 249 -4.04 -2.33 -9.91
N ASN A 250 -3.79 -1.04 -9.63
CA ASN A 250 -3.38 -0.56 -8.32
C ASN A 250 -4.56 -0.69 -7.33
N PRO A 251 -4.49 -1.58 -6.32
CA PRO A 251 -5.61 -1.84 -5.41
C PRO A 251 -5.79 -0.74 -4.34
N GLY A 252 -4.98 0.32 -4.40
CA GLY A 252 -4.89 1.38 -3.40
C GLY A 252 -3.76 1.11 -2.40
N GLY A 253 -4.07 1.23 -1.11
CA GLY A 253 -3.09 1.15 -0.03
C GLY A 253 -3.36 2.19 1.04
N HIS A 254 -2.31 2.86 1.52
CA HIS A 254 -2.39 3.83 2.61
C HIS A 254 -2.77 5.23 2.11
N VAL A 255 -3.78 5.84 2.74
CA VAL A 255 -4.37 7.13 2.32
C VAL A 255 -3.33 8.26 2.31
N ASN A 256 -2.51 8.37 3.34
CA ASN A 256 -1.55 9.48 3.43
C ASN A 256 -0.55 9.45 2.26
N GLN A 257 -0.23 8.25 1.76
CA GLN A 257 0.69 8.04 0.65
C GLN A 257 0.05 8.39 -0.70
N CYS A 258 -1.23 8.07 -0.92
CA CYS A 258 -1.92 8.46 -2.16
C CYS A 258 -2.26 9.96 -2.21
N LEU A 259 -2.60 10.57 -1.06
CA LEU A 259 -2.86 12.01 -0.99
C LEU A 259 -1.57 12.81 -1.16
N ALA A 260 -0.47 12.43 -0.49
CA ALA A 260 0.82 13.08 -0.71
C ALA A 260 1.32 12.90 -2.15
N ALA A 261 1.13 11.71 -2.75
CA ALA A 261 1.45 11.48 -4.16
C ALA A 261 0.58 12.33 -5.11
N ALA A 262 -0.69 12.58 -4.79
CA ALA A 262 -1.57 13.43 -5.58
C ALA A 262 -1.18 14.92 -5.46
N ASP A 263 -0.77 15.36 -4.26
CA ASP A 263 -0.34 16.73 -3.95
C ASP A 263 0.76 17.20 -4.93
N LEU A 264 1.69 16.30 -5.28
CA LEU A 264 2.79 16.54 -6.24
C LEU A 264 2.35 17.14 -7.60
N PHE A 265 1.08 17.00 -7.98
CA PHE A 265 0.51 17.48 -9.24
C PHE A 265 -0.49 18.64 -9.08
N VAL A 266 -0.91 18.97 -7.85
CA VAL A 266 -2.07 19.84 -7.58
C VAL A 266 -1.64 21.11 -6.85
N LYS A 267 -1.66 22.24 -7.55
CA LYS A 267 -1.27 23.56 -7.00
C LYS A 267 -2.12 24.02 -5.82
N GLN A 268 -3.43 23.80 -5.90
CA GLN A 268 -4.40 24.33 -4.95
C GLN A 268 -5.73 23.58 -5.06
N GLY A 269 -6.49 23.57 -3.96
CA GLY A 269 -7.83 22.97 -3.91
C GLY A 269 -7.97 21.93 -2.81
N THR A 270 -9.07 21.17 -2.86
CA THR A 270 -9.29 20.00 -2.01
C THR A 270 -8.78 18.77 -2.75
N LEU A 271 -7.95 17.93 -2.11
CA LEU A 271 -7.55 16.63 -2.66
C LEU A 271 -8.63 15.57 -2.38
N SER A 272 -9.18 15.55 -1.17
CA SER A 272 -10.32 14.70 -0.80
C SER A 272 -10.98 15.21 0.48
N THR A 273 -12.23 14.81 0.70
CA THR A 273 -12.94 14.99 1.98
C THR A 273 -13.28 13.62 2.55
N ARG A 274 -12.92 13.38 3.82
CA ARG A 274 -13.30 12.19 4.59
C ARG A 274 -14.53 12.51 5.44
N ARG A 275 -15.49 11.58 5.47
CA ARG A 275 -16.53 11.48 6.51
C ARG A 275 -16.24 10.25 7.35
N GLN A 276 -16.02 10.41 8.65
CA GLN A 276 -15.55 9.33 9.51
C GLN A 276 -16.42 9.22 10.77
N ARG A 277 -16.83 7.98 11.09
CA ARG A 277 -17.29 7.58 12.43
C ARG A 277 -16.04 7.23 13.24
N SER A 278 -15.89 7.83 14.41
CA SER A 278 -14.78 7.54 15.32
C SER A 278 -15.24 7.67 16.77
N LEU A 279 -14.36 7.29 17.68
CA LEU A 279 -14.48 7.70 19.08
C LEU A 279 -13.94 9.12 19.26
N ASP A 280 -14.43 9.81 20.27
CA ASP A 280 -13.75 10.95 20.90
C ASP A 280 -12.97 10.51 22.15
N ALA A 281 -12.35 11.48 22.85
CA ALA A 281 -11.51 11.22 24.02
C ALA A 281 -12.27 10.67 25.24
N ASP A 282 -13.61 10.72 25.23
CA ASP A 282 -14.46 10.17 26.28
C ASP A 282 -15.01 8.79 25.95
N GLY A 283 -14.72 8.29 24.74
CA GLY A 283 -15.17 6.97 24.28
C GLY A 283 -16.56 7.01 23.64
N GLU A 284 -17.04 8.19 23.26
CA GLU A 284 -18.32 8.34 22.58
C GLU A 284 -18.21 8.44 21.06
N THR A 285 -19.23 7.90 20.39
CA THR A 285 -19.28 7.82 18.94
C THR A 285 -19.56 9.20 18.35
N LYS A 286 -18.67 9.66 17.47
CA LYS A 286 -18.76 10.94 16.79
C LYS A 286 -18.60 10.79 15.29
N TYR A 287 -19.40 11.56 14.54
CA TYR A 287 -19.20 11.76 13.12
C TYR A 287 -18.37 13.02 12.87
N THR A 288 -17.29 12.89 12.11
CA THR A 288 -16.38 13.98 11.75
C THR A 288 -16.29 14.13 10.24
N VAL A 289 -16.05 15.36 9.78
CA VAL A 289 -15.79 15.67 8.38
C VAL A 289 -14.49 16.46 8.31
N SER A 290 -13.54 15.99 7.50
CA SER A 290 -12.25 16.64 7.31
C SER A 290 -11.87 16.67 5.84
N SER A 291 -11.23 17.74 5.39
CA SER A 291 -10.78 17.90 4.01
C SER A 291 -9.27 18.13 3.97
N ILE A 292 -8.58 17.37 3.14
CA ILE A 292 -7.16 17.58 2.87
C ILE A 292 -7.04 18.57 1.70
N LYS A 293 -6.24 19.61 1.90
CA LYS A 293 -5.97 20.66 0.92
C LYS A 293 -4.60 20.45 0.29
N ALA A 294 -4.50 20.81 -0.99
CA ALA A 294 -3.26 20.71 -1.72
C ALA A 294 -2.28 21.84 -1.36
N LYS A 295 -0.98 21.63 -1.57
CA LYS A 295 0.11 22.59 -1.33
C LYS A 295 0.92 22.81 -2.61
N ALA A 296 1.06 24.06 -3.02
CA ALA A 296 1.89 24.42 -4.16
C ALA A 296 3.40 24.28 -3.86
N GLY A 297 4.19 24.02 -4.89
CA GLY A 297 5.64 24.01 -4.90
C GLY A 297 6.28 22.78 -5.58
N ASP A 298 5.50 21.81 -6.06
CA ASP A 298 6.02 20.50 -6.47
C ASP A 298 6.30 20.37 -7.99
N PRO A 299 7.28 19.52 -8.39
CA PRO A 299 7.71 19.37 -9.79
C PRO A 299 6.64 18.81 -10.73
N GLY A 300 5.63 18.09 -10.20
CA GLY A 300 4.56 17.49 -11.00
C GLY A 300 3.56 18.51 -11.53
N GLU A 301 3.49 19.71 -10.96
CA GLU A 301 2.53 20.76 -11.33
C GLU A 301 2.67 21.37 -12.74
N SER A 302 3.80 21.13 -13.42
CA SER A 302 4.16 21.82 -14.68
C SER A 302 4.46 20.88 -15.84
N GLY A 303 4.28 19.57 -15.66
CA GLY A 303 4.53 18.56 -16.69
C GLY A 303 3.30 18.22 -17.52
N LYS A 304 3.53 17.43 -18.58
CA LYS A 304 2.48 16.90 -19.45
C LYS A 304 2.09 15.50 -18.97
N TYR A 305 0.97 15.38 -18.27
CA TYR A 305 0.52 14.11 -17.69
C TYR A 305 -0.82 13.67 -18.27
N ILE A 306 -0.98 12.36 -18.45
CA ILE A 306 -2.29 11.72 -18.41
C ILE A 306 -2.29 10.68 -17.28
N ILE A 307 -3.45 10.40 -16.71
CA ILE A 307 -3.63 9.25 -15.83
C ILE A 307 -4.20 8.10 -16.64
N TYR A 308 -3.67 6.90 -16.45
CA TYR A 308 -4.14 5.67 -17.06
C TYR A 308 -4.55 4.65 -15.98
N ALA A 309 -5.82 4.24 -15.98
CA ALA A 309 -6.39 3.37 -14.95
C ALA A 309 -7.52 2.48 -15.49
N ASN A 310 -7.93 1.46 -14.73
CA ASN A 310 -8.93 0.48 -15.14
C ASN A 310 -9.74 -0.05 -13.94
N GLY A 311 -10.59 -1.06 -14.16
CA GLY A 311 -11.41 -1.66 -13.09
C GLY A 311 -10.64 -2.35 -11.95
N GLY A 312 -9.33 -2.57 -12.10
CA GLY A 312 -8.45 -3.01 -11.02
C GLY A 312 -7.88 -1.85 -10.18
N SER A 313 -8.00 -0.61 -10.65
CA SER A 313 -7.65 0.59 -9.89
C SER A 313 -8.72 0.84 -8.81
N ALA A 314 -8.34 0.83 -7.53
CA ALA A 314 -9.28 0.85 -6.42
C ALA A 314 -8.84 1.75 -5.24
N SER A 315 -9.81 2.18 -4.43
CA SER A 315 -9.60 2.81 -3.13
C SER A 315 -8.66 4.02 -3.19
N CYS A 316 -7.48 3.96 -2.58
CA CYS A 316 -6.50 5.05 -2.61
C CYS A 316 -6.02 5.43 -4.02
N ALA A 317 -6.06 4.52 -5.00
CA ALA A 317 -5.83 4.88 -6.39
C ALA A 317 -6.97 5.75 -6.95
N GLU A 318 -8.22 5.50 -6.55
CA GLU A 318 -9.38 6.30 -6.94
C GLU A 318 -9.37 7.67 -6.25
N ILE A 319 -8.88 7.76 -5.00
CA ILE A 319 -8.61 9.05 -4.34
C ILE A 319 -7.59 9.85 -5.15
N PHE A 320 -6.47 9.25 -5.54
CA PHE A 320 -5.45 9.90 -6.38
C PHE A 320 -6.04 10.39 -7.71
N ILE A 321 -6.78 9.52 -8.42
CA ILE A 321 -7.41 9.86 -9.70
C ILE A 321 -8.40 11.02 -9.53
N ALA A 322 -9.30 10.95 -8.54
CA ALA A 322 -10.29 12.00 -8.29
C ALA A 322 -9.62 13.33 -7.87
N ALA A 323 -8.64 13.26 -6.96
CA ALA A 323 -7.87 14.42 -6.51
C ALA A 323 -7.25 15.17 -7.69
N VAL A 324 -6.49 14.48 -8.54
CA VAL A 324 -5.76 15.11 -9.66
C VAL A 324 -6.72 15.57 -10.76
N THR A 325 -7.68 14.73 -11.17
CA THR A 325 -8.55 15.02 -12.34
C THR A 325 -9.69 16.00 -12.08
N GLU A 326 -10.11 16.19 -10.83
CA GLU A 326 -11.13 17.20 -10.48
C GLU A 326 -10.53 18.57 -10.13
N THR A 327 -9.21 18.67 -9.91
CA THR A 327 -8.51 19.91 -9.54
C THR A 327 -7.51 20.42 -10.58
N THR A 328 -7.17 19.61 -11.60
CA THR A 328 -6.22 19.96 -12.67
C THR A 328 -6.77 19.58 -14.05
N ASP A 329 -6.09 20.03 -15.11
CA ASP A 329 -6.39 19.64 -16.49
C ASP A 329 -5.86 18.25 -16.89
N ILE A 330 -5.19 17.53 -15.97
CA ILE A 330 -4.62 16.19 -16.22
C ILE A 330 -5.78 15.20 -16.41
N PRO A 331 -5.96 14.61 -17.61
CA PRO A 331 -7.13 13.79 -17.88
C PRO A 331 -6.89 12.33 -17.49
N PHE A 332 -7.94 11.69 -17.00
CA PHE A 332 -8.01 10.25 -16.85
C PHE A 332 -8.47 9.60 -18.16
N VAL A 333 -7.60 8.72 -18.68
CA VAL A 333 -7.78 7.83 -19.83
C VAL A 333 -7.94 6.40 -19.30
N GLY A 334 -8.76 5.55 -19.94
CA GLY A 334 -8.81 4.13 -19.59
C GLY A 334 -10.20 3.55 -19.49
N LYS A 335 -10.49 2.84 -18.40
CA LYS A 335 -11.81 2.24 -18.12
C LYS A 335 -12.24 2.60 -16.71
N LYS A 336 -13.55 2.60 -16.44
CA LYS A 336 -14.11 2.86 -15.11
C LYS A 336 -13.37 2.09 -14.01
N THR A 337 -13.07 2.78 -12.90
CA THR A 337 -12.40 2.19 -11.72
C THR A 337 -13.35 1.34 -10.87
N TYR A 338 -12.79 0.67 -9.85
CA TYR A 338 -13.49 -0.33 -9.04
C TYR A 338 -14.70 0.21 -8.24
N GLY A 339 -14.59 1.38 -7.61
CA GLY A 339 -15.64 1.98 -6.77
C GLY A 339 -15.51 1.72 -5.27
N LYS A 340 -14.29 1.62 -4.72
CA LYS A 340 -14.09 1.50 -3.27
C LYS A 340 -13.92 2.89 -2.62
N GLY A 341 -15.03 3.63 -2.52
CA GLY A 341 -15.12 4.92 -1.84
C GLY A 341 -15.15 4.88 -0.30
N ILE A 342 -14.94 3.70 0.30
CA ILE A 342 -14.84 3.51 1.75
C ILE A 342 -13.46 3.01 2.13
N GLY A 343 -13.03 3.32 3.35
CA GLY A 343 -11.80 2.80 3.90
C GLY A 343 -11.94 2.40 5.36
N GLN A 344 -10.87 1.79 5.84
CA GLN A 344 -10.83 1.09 7.11
C GLN A 344 -9.78 1.73 8.01
N THR A 345 -10.05 1.81 9.31
CA THR A 345 -9.01 1.92 10.33
C THR A 345 -8.67 0.52 10.83
N ASN A 346 -7.37 0.25 11.03
CA ASN A 346 -6.95 -0.94 11.76
C ASN A 346 -6.80 -0.59 13.24
N TYR A 347 -7.25 -1.50 14.10
CA TYR A 347 -7.25 -1.37 15.54
C TYR A 347 -6.52 -2.58 16.11
N PHE A 348 -5.46 -2.35 16.88
CA PHE A 348 -4.89 -3.42 17.69
C PHE A 348 -5.76 -3.62 18.92
N THR A 349 -6.22 -4.85 19.07
CA THR A 349 -7.02 -5.33 20.19
C THR A 349 -6.13 -5.58 21.41
N TYR A 350 -6.72 -5.67 22.60
CA TYR A 350 -5.94 -5.85 23.83
C TYR A 350 -5.20 -7.19 23.86
N ALA A 351 -5.72 -8.24 23.21
CA ALA A 351 -5.05 -9.54 23.09
C ALA A 351 -3.97 -9.57 21.98
N GLY A 352 -3.77 -8.48 21.24
CA GLY A 352 -2.77 -8.37 20.16
C GLY A 352 -3.30 -8.75 18.77
N GLY A 353 -4.57 -9.10 18.62
CA GLY A 353 -5.24 -9.27 17.32
C GLY A 353 -5.44 -7.93 16.59
N LEU A 354 -5.72 -8.00 15.29
CA LEU A 354 -5.90 -6.83 14.43
C LEU A 354 -7.31 -6.80 13.84
N ALA A 355 -8.12 -5.85 14.29
CA ALA A 355 -9.45 -5.55 13.75
C ALA A 355 -9.35 -4.46 12.68
N THR A 356 -9.61 -4.79 11.42
CA THR A 356 -9.70 -3.84 10.30
C THR A 356 -11.18 -3.50 10.10
N ILE A 357 -11.61 -2.28 10.42
CA ILE A 357 -13.04 -1.91 10.42
C ILE A 357 -13.31 -0.73 9.49
N THR A 358 -14.30 -0.86 8.61
CA THR A 358 -14.82 0.23 7.79
C THR A 358 -15.52 1.26 8.66
N ASN A 359 -14.90 2.42 8.78
CA ASN A 359 -15.37 3.52 9.64
C ASN A 359 -15.39 4.88 8.92
N PHE A 360 -14.95 4.96 7.66
CA PHE A 360 -15.03 6.21 6.88
C PHE A 360 -15.33 6.04 5.38
N GLU A 361 -15.96 7.08 4.83
CA GLU A 361 -16.17 7.30 3.40
C GLU A 361 -15.24 8.44 2.91
N PHE A 362 -14.73 8.32 1.69
CA PHE A 362 -14.11 9.42 0.95
C PHE A 362 -15.04 9.98 -0.12
N LEU A 363 -15.03 11.29 -0.20
CA LEU A 363 -15.64 12.06 -1.28
C LEU A 363 -14.54 12.64 -2.18
N THR A 364 -14.87 12.80 -3.46
CA THR A 364 -14.01 13.50 -4.43
C THR A 364 -13.83 14.98 -4.04
N PRO A 365 -12.89 15.73 -4.65
CA PRO A 365 -12.77 17.18 -4.47
C PRO A 365 -14.09 17.97 -4.57
N LYS A 366 -15.00 17.53 -5.46
CA LYS A 366 -16.34 18.10 -5.67
C LYS A 366 -17.42 17.61 -4.70
N GLY A 367 -17.06 16.78 -3.71
CA GLY A 367 -17.96 16.27 -2.68
C GLY A 367 -18.79 15.05 -3.09
N ASN A 368 -18.46 14.38 -4.20
CA ASN A 368 -19.21 13.22 -4.68
C ASN A 368 -18.75 11.92 -4.00
N SER A 369 -19.70 11.06 -3.60
CA SER A 369 -19.39 9.66 -3.26
C SER A 369 -19.28 8.81 -4.52
N TYR A 370 -18.14 8.13 -4.65
CA TYR A 370 -17.82 7.17 -5.71
C TYR A 370 -17.94 5.71 -5.26
N HIS A 371 -18.37 5.44 -4.02
CA HIS A 371 -18.54 4.08 -3.52
C HIS A 371 -19.61 3.31 -4.32
N LYS A 372 -19.29 2.06 -4.69
CA LYS A 372 -20.06 1.17 -5.61
C LYS A 372 -20.27 1.73 -7.03
N LYS A 373 -19.76 2.94 -7.34
CA LYS A 373 -19.89 3.60 -8.65
C LYS A 373 -18.61 3.54 -9.46
N GLY A 374 -17.47 3.85 -8.84
CA GLY A 374 -16.19 4.10 -9.53
C GLY A 374 -16.08 5.52 -10.07
N ILE A 375 -14.87 5.87 -10.49
CA ILE A 375 -14.52 7.07 -11.26
C ILE A 375 -14.53 6.70 -12.74
N TYR A 376 -15.09 7.56 -13.59
CA TYR A 376 -15.17 7.35 -15.04
C TYR A 376 -14.05 8.11 -15.77
N PRO A 377 -13.47 7.54 -16.83
CA PRO A 377 -12.47 8.22 -17.64
C PRO A 377 -13.09 9.35 -18.46
N LYS A 378 -12.31 10.41 -18.71
CA LYS A 378 -12.63 11.44 -19.71
C LYS A 378 -12.46 10.91 -21.14
N TYR A 379 -11.60 9.90 -21.30
CA TYR A 379 -11.30 9.24 -22.57
C TYR A 379 -11.32 7.72 -22.36
N GLU A 380 -12.38 7.06 -22.81
CA GLU A 380 -12.56 5.61 -22.63
C GLU A 380 -11.75 4.80 -23.66
N CYS A 381 -11.24 3.64 -23.22
CA CYS A 381 -10.41 2.73 -24.01
C CYS A 381 -11.17 1.46 -24.38
N ASP A 382 -11.92 1.51 -25.48
CA ASP A 382 -12.61 0.34 -26.04
C ASP A 382 -11.71 -0.45 -27.00
N ASN A 383 -11.63 -1.77 -26.80
CA ASN A 383 -11.04 -2.74 -27.72
C ASN A 383 -9.60 -2.49 -28.22
N VAL A 384 -8.81 -1.66 -27.52
CA VAL A 384 -7.37 -1.44 -27.78
C VAL A 384 -6.52 -2.13 -26.70
N ALA A 385 -5.39 -2.72 -27.12
CA ALA A 385 -4.49 -3.45 -26.24
C ALA A 385 -3.67 -2.56 -25.28
N ASP A 386 -3.39 -3.13 -24.11
CA ASP A 386 -2.46 -2.68 -23.06
C ASP A 386 -2.13 -1.17 -23.00
N GLN A 387 -1.04 -0.71 -23.62
CA GLN A 387 -0.53 0.67 -23.47
C GLN A 387 -0.91 1.61 -24.63
N ASP A 388 -1.36 1.07 -25.76
CA ASP A 388 -1.55 1.83 -26.99
C ASP A 388 -2.64 2.89 -26.88
N CYS A 389 -3.71 2.61 -26.13
CA CYS A 389 -4.77 3.60 -25.90
C CYS A 389 -4.22 4.84 -25.17
N ALA A 390 -3.42 4.64 -24.12
CA ALA A 390 -2.80 5.73 -23.37
C ALA A 390 -1.83 6.52 -24.26
N ILE A 391 -1.02 5.84 -25.07
CA ILE A 391 -0.12 6.46 -26.05
C ILE A 391 -0.89 7.31 -27.08
N GLN A 392 -1.98 6.79 -27.63
CA GLN A 392 -2.82 7.50 -28.62
C GLN A 392 -3.43 8.77 -28.02
N TYR A 393 -4.03 8.69 -26.82
CA TYR A 393 -4.60 9.88 -26.16
C TYR A 393 -3.52 10.87 -25.71
N ALA A 394 -2.40 10.40 -25.16
CA ALA A 394 -1.25 11.25 -24.81
C ALA A 394 -0.77 12.09 -26.01
N ASN A 395 -0.58 11.46 -27.17
CA ASN A 395 -0.23 12.14 -28.42
C ASN A 395 -1.34 13.07 -28.92
N LYS A 396 -2.61 12.68 -28.81
CA LYS A 396 -3.76 13.51 -29.22
C LYS A 396 -3.89 14.78 -28.37
N ILE A 397 -3.59 14.71 -27.08
CA ILE A 397 -3.71 15.83 -26.13
C ILE A 397 -2.50 16.78 -26.25
N TYR A 398 -1.28 16.24 -26.34
CA TYR A 398 -0.05 17.03 -26.19
C TYR A 398 0.81 17.17 -27.45
N GLY A 399 0.40 16.53 -28.55
CA GLY A 399 1.08 16.47 -29.84
C GLY A 399 2.22 15.44 -29.88
N SER A 400 2.32 14.69 -30.99
CA SER A 400 3.52 13.92 -31.30
C SER A 400 4.69 14.87 -31.60
N LYS A 401 5.70 14.88 -30.73
CA LYS A 401 7.02 15.43 -31.06
C LYS A 401 8.01 14.28 -31.14
N SER A 402 8.46 13.98 -32.35
CA SER A 402 9.64 13.15 -32.59
C SER A 402 10.87 13.82 -31.99
N SER A 403 11.22 13.48 -30.76
CA SER A 403 12.51 13.82 -30.17
C SER A 403 13.57 12.97 -30.88
N LYS A 404 14.49 13.62 -31.61
CA LYS A 404 15.74 12.96 -32.02
C LYS A 404 16.41 12.37 -30.77
N GLN A 405 16.81 11.11 -30.86
CA GLN A 405 17.36 10.37 -29.71
C GLN A 405 18.69 10.99 -29.25
N GLU A 406 18.79 11.29 -27.95
CA GLU A 406 20.01 11.00 -27.21
C GLU A 406 19.92 9.54 -26.74
N ASN A 407 21.05 8.81 -26.76
CA ASN A 407 21.12 7.38 -26.48
C ASN A 407 21.03 7.09 -24.96
N ALA A 408 19.83 7.23 -24.39
CA ALA A 408 19.51 6.77 -23.05
C ALA A 408 18.50 5.61 -23.10
N LEU A 409 18.98 4.38 -22.93
CA LEU A 409 18.19 3.16 -22.63
C LEU A 409 17.05 2.84 -23.62
N THR A 410 17.40 2.54 -24.87
CA THR A 410 16.46 2.04 -25.90
C THR A 410 16.08 0.56 -25.68
N LYS A 411 14.87 0.16 -26.13
CA LYS A 411 14.26 -1.18 -25.92
C LYS A 411 13.72 -1.80 -27.21
N PRO A 412 13.72 -3.14 -27.35
CA PRO A 412 12.70 -3.88 -28.08
C PRO A 412 11.46 -4.11 -27.19
N SER A 413 10.24 -4.03 -27.74
CA SER A 413 9.03 -4.48 -27.02
C SER A 413 8.75 -5.95 -27.30
N TYR A 414 8.61 -6.74 -26.22
CA TYR A 414 7.68 -7.86 -26.21
C TYR A 414 6.38 -7.37 -25.57
N GLU A 415 5.23 -7.84 -26.03
CA GLU A 415 3.96 -7.71 -25.30
C GLU A 415 4.00 -8.54 -23.99
N PHE A 416 2.92 -8.44 -23.20
CA PHE A 416 2.53 -9.27 -22.03
C PHE A 416 2.64 -8.66 -20.60
N VAL A 417 1.50 -8.13 -20.12
CA VAL A 417 0.75 -8.55 -18.90
C VAL A 417 1.50 -8.65 -17.53
N TYR A 418 1.51 -7.53 -16.78
CA TYR A 418 1.22 -7.31 -15.33
C TYR A 418 2.08 -7.81 -14.10
N TYR A 419 2.28 -6.86 -13.15
CA TYR A 419 2.47 -6.89 -11.66
C TYR A 419 3.85 -7.02 -10.91
N ASN A 420 3.87 -6.46 -9.68
CA ASN A 420 5.02 -5.94 -8.87
C ASN A 420 4.55 -5.54 -7.42
N LYS A 421 5.34 -5.19 -6.36
CA LYS A 421 6.76 -5.34 -5.93
C LYS A 421 7.00 -4.86 -4.44
N ASP A 422 8.26 -4.76 -3.96
CA ASP A 422 8.70 -4.69 -2.52
C ASP A 422 8.85 -3.30 -1.76
N ASN A 423 9.62 -3.18 -0.61
CA ASN A 423 9.62 -2.32 0.66
C ASN A 423 10.69 -1.16 1.02
N ALA A 424 10.56 -0.41 2.19
CA ALA A 424 11.24 0.72 3.06
C ALA A 424 12.77 1.23 3.09
N ILE A 425 13.36 2.13 3.99
CA ILE A 425 13.15 2.72 5.38
C ILE A 425 13.60 4.26 5.64
N SER A 426 12.81 5.18 6.28
CA SER A 426 13.02 6.63 6.72
C SER A 426 12.95 7.85 5.72
N GLU A 427 12.66 9.13 6.07
CA GLU A 427 11.81 9.75 7.14
C GLU A 427 11.36 11.20 6.78
N PHE A 428 10.17 11.59 7.24
CA PHE A 428 9.57 12.94 7.23
C PHE A 428 8.81 13.08 8.56
N GLU A 429 8.63 14.28 9.14
CA GLU A 429 7.74 14.48 10.32
C GLU A 429 6.25 14.41 9.90
N GLY A 430 5.88 13.31 9.26
CA GLY A 430 4.50 12.94 9.03
C GLY A 430 3.96 12.30 10.30
N GLY A 431 2.87 12.84 10.83
CA GLY A 431 2.05 12.12 11.79
C GLY A 431 1.64 10.78 11.18
N SER A 432 2.29 9.72 11.62
CA SER A 432 1.72 8.39 11.51
C SER A 432 0.35 8.44 12.19
N ILE A 433 -0.57 7.60 11.72
CA ILE A 433 -1.45 6.99 12.72
C ILE A 433 -0.48 6.13 13.51
N ILE A 434 0.07 6.69 14.59
CA ILE A 434 0.55 5.89 15.71
C ILE A 434 -0.63 4.96 15.97
N TRP A 435 -0.41 3.66 15.80
CA TRP A 435 -1.38 2.68 16.28
C TRP A 435 -1.55 3.02 17.74
N GLU A 436 -2.66 3.67 18.08
CA GLU A 436 -2.90 4.02 19.47
C GLU A 436 -2.80 2.70 20.20
N ASN A 437 -1.88 2.65 21.16
CA ASN A 437 -1.75 1.52 22.04
C ASN A 437 -3.18 1.13 22.46
N SER A 438 -3.46 -0.17 22.50
CA SER A 438 -4.81 -0.69 22.78
C SER A 438 -5.41 -0.04 24.02
N SER A 439 -4.57 0.47 24.95
CA SER A 439 -4.91 1.46 25.98
C SER A 439 -5.97 2.51 25.58
N HIS A 440 -5.86 3.26 24.47
CA HIS A 440 -6.87 4.31 24.17
C HIS A 440 -8.27 3.72 23.96
N TYR A 441 -8.36 2.67 23.13
CA TYR A 441 -9.62 1.97 22.88
C TYR A 441 -10.11 1.17 24.09
N LEU A 442 -9.19 0.66 24.92
CA LEU A 442 -9.50 -0.05 26.15
C LEU A 442 -9.99 0.90 27.26
N ASP A 443 -9.42 2.10 27.35
CA ASP A 443 -9.85 3.14 28.28
C ASP A 443 -11.22 3.69 27.85
N ALA A 444 -11.43 3.92 26.54
CA ALA A 444 -12.74 4.25 25.98
C ALA A 444 -13.78 3.13 26.21
N PHE A 445 -13.40 1.86 26.03
CA PHE A 445 -14.24 0.71 26.37
C PHE A 445 -14.63 0.77 27.85
N LYS A 446 -13.65 0.88 28.75
CA LYS A 446 -13.86 0.92 30.21
C LYS A 446 -14.74 2.09 30.65
N LYS A 447 -14.55 3.29 30.08
CA LYS A 447 -15.44 4.46 30.29
C LYS A 447 -16.89 4.13 29.91
N SER A 448 -17.11 3.52 28.74
CA SER A 448 -18.46 3.24 28.20
C SER A 448 -19.24 2.10 28.89
N GLN A 449 -18.66 1.44 29.89
CA GLN A 449 -19.34 0.43 30.74
C GLN A 449 -19.92 1.03 32.03
N HIS A 450 -19.85 2.35 32.20
CA HIS A 450 -20.26 3.10 33.39
C HIS A 450 -21.27 4.21 33.03
#